data_AF-R4KBX7-F1
#
_entry.id   AF-R4KBX7-F1
#
_cell.length_a   1.000
_cell.length_b   1.000
_cell.length_c   1.000
_cell.angle_alpha   90.00
_cell.angle_beta   90.00
_cell.angle_gamma   90.00
#
_symmetry.space_group_name_H-M   'P 1'
#
loop_
_entity.id
_entity.type
_entity.pdbx_description
1 polymer ?
#
loop_
_entity_poly.entity_id
_entity_poly.type
_entity_poly.pdbx_seq_one_letter_code
_entity_poly.pdbx_strand_id
1 'polypeptide(L)' 'MTFKIREPYFVDDLVVYFINEKEALVTDYDCRWELRASEDSCECCTFRFRSRVKPGFICRHIDAIRRMKQQS' A
#
# COMPACT_ATOMS: atom_id res chain seq x y z
N MET A 1 11.82 13.17 7.29
CA MET A 1 11.98 11.86 7.97
C MET A 1 12.13 10.80 6.88
N THR A 2 12.77 9.68 7.17
CA THR A 2 13.15 8.68 6.18
C THR A 2 12.48 7.37 6.58
N PHE A 3 11.55 6.86 5.78
CA PHE A 3 10.98 5.54 6.03
C PHE A 3 12.09 4.49 5.92
N LYS A 4 12.10 3.54 6.85
CA LYS A 4 13.03 2.42 6.83
C LYS A 4 12.47 1.28 5.98
N ILE A 5 13.33 0.74 5.13
CA ILE A 5 13.08 -0.45 4.33
C ILE A 5 13.27 -1.69 5.21
N ARG A 6 12.46 -2.73 5.00
CA ARG A 6 12.45 -3.99 5.78
C ARG A 6 12.01 -3.87 7.24
N GLU A 7 11.26 -2.83 7.59
CA GLU A 7 10.54 -2.75 8.87
C GLU A 7 9.02 -2.71 8.61
N PRO A 8 8.20 -3.39 9.43
CA PRO A 8 6.75 -3.34 9.31
C PRO A 8 6.19 -2.05 9.92
N TYR A 9 5.24 -1.44 9.22
CA TYR A 9 4.47 -0.29 9.69
C TYR A 9 3.01 -0.67 9.81
N PHE A 10 2.39 -0.33 10.93
CA PHE A 10 0.97 -0.53 11.15
C PHE A 10 0.21 0.72 10.75
N VAL A 11 -0.69 0.59 9.78
CA VAL A 11 -1.54 1.66 9.28
C VAL A 11 -2.98 1.19 9.33
N ASP A 12 -3.71 1.68 10.33
CA ASP A 12 -5.05 1.20 10.66
C ASP A 12 -5.02 -0.33 10.91
N ASP A 13 -5.66 -1.12 10.05
CA ASP A 13 -5.74 -2.57 10.02
C ASP A 13 -4.84 -3.21 8.93
N LEU A 14 -3.93 -2.42 8.34
CA LEU A 14 -2.95 -2.87 7.35
C LEU A 14 -1.54 -2.91 7.94
N VAL A 15 -0.75 -3.88 7.50
CA VAL A 15 0.70 -3.94 7.70
C VAL A 15 1.38 -3.57 6.38
N VAL A 16 2.19 -2.52 6.39
CA VAL A 16 2.99 -2.06 5.25
C VAL A 16 4.44 -2.44 5.49
N TYR A 17 5.03 -3.18 4.55
CA TYR A 17 6.43 -3.59 4.60
C TYR A 17 7.15 -3.15 3.32
N PHE A 18 7.95 -2.09 3.42
CA PHE A 18 8.72 -1.59 2.27
C PHE A 18 9.82 -2.59 1.90
N ILE A 19 9.77 -3.12 0.68
CA ILE A 19 10.79 -4.01 0.12
C ILE A 19 11.90 -3.22 -0.58
N ASN A 20 11.58 -2.01 -1.05
CA ASN A 20 12.49 -1.02 -1.58
C ASN A 20 11.85 0.38 -1.48
N GLU A 21 12.47 1.42 -2.04
CA GLU A 21 11.96 2.79 -1.97
C GLU A 21 10.65 3.03 -2.73
N LYS A 22 10.32 2.18 -3.71
CA LYS A 22 9.18 2.35 -4.62
C LYS A 22 8.02 1.41 -4.31
N GLU A 23 8.31 0.25 -3.72
CA GLU A 23 7.36 -0.84 -3.53
C GLU A 23 7.30 -1.29 -2.08
N ALA A 24 6.11 -1.71 -1.67
CA ALA A 24 5.83 -2.35 -0.40
C ALA A 24 4.96 -3.59 -0.60
N LEU A 25 5.08 -4.53 0.32
CA LEU A 25 4.08 -5.56 0.57
C LEU A 25 3.08 -4.98 1.57
N VAL A 26 1.80 -5.06 1.24
CA VAL A 26 0.70 -4.61 2.10
C VAL A 26 -0.19 -5.80 2.41
N THR A 27 -0.33 -6.09 3.69
CA THR A 27 -1.12 -7.21 4.19
C THR A 27 -2.23 -6.67 5.04
N ASP A 28 -3.46 -7.04 4.73
CA ASP A 28 -4.63 -6.73 5.56
C ASP A 28 -4.74 -7.79 6.65
N TYR A 29 -5.04 -7.37 7.87
CA TYR A 29 -5.16 -8.27 9.02
C TYR A 29 -6.13 -9.44 8.77
N ASP A 30 -7.15 -9.22 7.94
CA ASP A 30 -8.17 -10.22 7.61
C ASP A 30 -7.88 -10.97 6.29
N CYS A 31 -6.92 -10.50 5.50
CA CYS A 31 -6.60 -11.10 4.20
C CYS A 31 -5.34 -11.96 4.29
N ARG A 32 -5.49 -13.26 3.99
CA ARG A 32 -4.38 -14.25 3.98
C ARG A 32 -3.35 -14.05 2.86
N TRP A 33 -3.33 -12.88 2.23
CA TRP A 33 -2.58 -12.60 1.00
C TRP A 33 -1.79 -11.30 1.15
N GLU A 34 -0.50 -11.38 0.88
CA GLU A 34 0.38 -10.21 0.77
C GLU A 34 0.24 -9.60 -0.62
N LEU A 35 -0.02 -8.29 -0.71
CA LEU A 35 -0.23 -7.60 -1.98
C LEU A 35 0.90 -6.63 -2.24
N ARG A 36 1.48 -6.65 -3.44
CA ARG A 36 2.46 -5.64 -3.84
C ARG A 36 1.74 -4.34 -4.19
N ALA A 37 2.25 -3.23 -3.66
CA ALA A 37 1.74 -1.90 -3.95
C ALA A 37 2.87 -0.85 -3.96
N SER A 38 2.63 0.24 -4.66
CA SER A 38 3.46 1.44 -4.73
C SER A 38 2.61 2.69 -4.41
N GLU A 39 3.17 3.88 -4.56
CA GLU A 39 2.43 5.14 -4.39
C GLU A 39 1.35 5.36 -5.46
N ASP A 40 1.35 4.56 -6.52
CA ASP A 40 0.55 4.76 -7.73
C ASP A 40 -0.08 3.48 -8.28
N SER A 41 0.31 2.31 -7.80
CA SER A 41 -0.19 1.01 -8.27
C SER A 41 -0.42 0.02 -7.14
N CYS A 42 -1.33 -0.94 -7.34
CA CYS A 42 -1.57 -2.02 -6.41
C CYS A 42 -2.08 -3.26 -7.13
N GLU A 43 -1.62 -4.43 -6.73
CA GLU A 43 -2.04 -5.71 -7.32
C GLU A 43 -3.45 -6.15 -6.89
N CYS A 44 -4.04 -5.50 -5.90
CA CYS A 44 -5.35 -5.90 -5.38
C CYS A 44 -6.46 -5.77 -6.44
N CYS A 45 -7.37 -6.73 -6.44
CA CYS A 45 -8.51 -6.77 -7.36
C CYS A 45 -9.30 -5.46 -7.35
N THR A 46 -9.52 -4.88 -6.16
CA THR A 46 -10.25 -3.62 -6.01
C THR A 46 -9.61 -2.50 -6.82
N PHE A 47 -8.28 -2.32 -6.74
CA PHE A 47 -7.58 -1.32 -7.55
C PHE A 47 -7.71 -1.64 -9.04
N ARG A 48 -7.42 -2.88 -9.46
CA ARG A 48 -7.44 -3.30 -10.88
C ARG A 48 -8.81 -3.08 -11.54
N PHE A 49 -9.90 -3.31 -10.81
CA PHE A 49 -11.25 -3.14 -11.34
C PHE A 49 -11.77 -1.70 -11.22
N ARG A 50 -11.56 -1.04 -10.07
CA ARG A 50 -12.09 0.31 -9.84
C ARG A 50 -11.33 1.39 -10.60
N SER A 51 -10.03 1.25 -10.82
CA SER A 51 -9.23 2.24 -11.56
C SER A 51 -9.68 2.42 -13.01
N ARG A 52 -10.26 1.36 -13.61
CA ARG A 52 -10.81 1.41 -14.98
C ARG A 52 -12.08 2.24 -15.09
N VAL A 53 -12.92 2.23 -14.05
CA VAL A 53 -14.24 2.89 -14.06
C VAL A 53 -14.23 4.27 -13.39
N LYS A 54 -13.29 4.50 -12.48
CA LYS A 54 -13.12 5.76 -11.76
C LYS A 54 -11.66 6.23 -11.89
N PRO A 55 -11.37 7.11 -12.86
CA PRO A 55 -10.06 7.77 -12.93
C PRO A 55 -9.73 8.44 -11.59
N GLY A 56 -8.51 8.23 -11.10
CA GLY A 56 -8.08 8.74 -9.79
C GLY A 56 -8.59 7.95 -8.57
N PHE A 57 -9.13 6.74 -8.76
CA PHE A 57 -9.42 5.85 -7.63
C PHE A 57 -8.14 5.54 -6.82
N ILE A 58 -8.14 5.89 -5.54
CA ILE A 58 -7.06 5.58 -4.60
C ILE A 58 -7.52 4.36 -3.79
N CYS A 59 -6.83 3.23 -3.94
CA CYS A 59 -7.09 2.07 -3.09
C CYS A 59 -6.46 2.27 -1.70
N ARG A 60 -7.02 1.63 -0.68
CA ARG A 60 -6.52 1.72 0.70
C ARG A 60 -5.05 1.31 0.87
N HIS A 61 -4.53 0.38 0.07
CA HIS A 61 -3.13 -0.03 0.15
C HIS A 61 -2.19 1.08 -0.35
N ILE A 62 -2.57 1.75 -1.45
CA ILE A 62 -1.83 2.92 -1.98
C ILE A 62 -1.89 4.06 -0.98
N ASP A 63 -3.07 4.30 -0.39
CA ASP A 63 -3.25 5.32 0.65
C ASP A 63 -2.35 5.08 1.86
N ALA A 64 -2.27 3.83 2.33
CA ALA A 64 -1.41 3.45 3.44
C ALA A 64 0.08 3.74 3.16
N ILE A 65 0.57 3.39 1.95
CA ILE A 65 1.94 3.71 1.53
C ILE A 65 2.18 5.22 1.53
N ARG A 66 1.26 6.00 0.94
CA ARG A 66 1.38 7.46 0.87
C ARG A 66 1.41 8.09 2.26
N ARG A 67 0.53 7.66 3.17
CA ARG A 67 0.52 8.13 4.56
C ARG A 67 1.86 7.87 5.25
N MET A 68 2.44 6.69 5.05
CA MET A 68 3.76 6.36 5.62
C MET A 68 4.87 7.23 5.06
N LYS A 69 4.82 7.56 3.77
CA LYS A 69 5.82 8.41 3.11
C LYS A 69 5.62 9.91 3.38
N GLN A 70 4.41 10.36 3.65
CA GLN A 70 4.08 11.77 3.91
C GLN A 70 4.14 12.17 5.39
N GLN A 71 4.04 11.21 6.32
CA GLN A 71 4.40 11.43 7.72
C GLN A 71 5.91 11.58 7.93
N SER A 72 6.67 11.62 6.84
CA SER A 72 8.11 11.73 6.80
C SER A 72 8.55 13.11 6.29
#